data_AF-A0A3D1CIS7-F1
#
_entry.id   AF-A0A3D1CIS7-F1
#
_cell.length_a   1.000
_cell.length_b   1.000
_cell.length_c   1.000
_cell.angle_alpha   90.00
_cell.angle_beta   90.00
_cell.angle_gamma   90.00
#
_symmetry.space_group_name_H-M   'P 1'
#
loop_
_entity.id
_entity.type
_entity.pdbx_description
1 polymer ?
#
loop_
_entity_poly.entity_id
_entity_poly.type
_entity_poly.pdbx_seq_one_letter_code
_entity_poly.pdbx_strand_id
1 'polypeptide(L)'
;YSKVEEYPVKDLISLHSKNLQAHAALFGLEPLRGDNPPTPILPSEEELVYINQLIKVYSEHANSDLLLEHIFKSEIYKEHLEGCRGEFYSAEGLKRFSRDVLPGEFDRLLVSVLAGIKRIAASPKHKNGMDKLETVLSAAAELQITNNPLSTRLLPADLPGACHQLVNDEKLKWLK
;
A
#
# COMPACT_ATOMS: atom_id res chain seq x y z
N TYR A 1 5.88 35.17 30.18
CA TYR A 1 7.25 34.63 30.22
C TYR A 1 7.25 33.28 29.55
N SER A 2 7.71 33.20 28.30
CA SER A 2 8.10 31.93 27.68
C SER A 2 9.23 31.33 28.52
N LYS A 3 9.03 30.15 29.11
CA LYS A 3 10.10 29.41 29.78
C LYS A 3 11.09 28.98 28.72
N VAL A 4 12.25 29.63 28.68
CA VAL A 4 13.40 29.15 27.94
C VAL A 4 14.18 28.27 28.91
N GLU A 5 14.30 26.98 28.58
CA GLU A 5 15.07 26.00 29.35
C GLU A 5 16.35 25.65 28.57
N GLU A 6 17.48 25.65 29.25
CA GLU A 6 18.77 25.30 28.67
C GLU A 6 18.98 23.78 28.68
N TYR A 7 19.45 23.23 27.55
CA TYR A 7 19.76 21.82 27.40
C TYR A 7 21.16 21.64 26.80
N PRO A 8 21.91 20.60 27.20
CA PRO A 8 23.12 20.19 26.50
C PRO A 8 22.86 19.94 25.01
N VAL A 9 23.86 20.20 24.16
CA VAL A 9 23.75 20.03 22.70
C VAL A 9 23.27 18.64 22.29
N LYS A 10 23.76 17.58 22.97
CA LYS A 10 23.30 16.20 22.72
C LYS A 10 21.78 16.02 22.92
N ASP A 11 21.22 16.70 23.90
CA ASP A 11 19.82 16.57 24.28
C ASP A 11 18.96 17.40 23.32
N LEU A 12 19.45 18.57 22.87
CA LEU A 12 18.83 19.35 21.80
C LEU A 12 18.77 18.57 20.48
N ILE A 13 19.85 17.86 20.11
CA ILE A 13 19.86 17.00 18.92
C ILE A 13 18.83 15.87 19.05
N SER A 14 18.75 15.22 20.22
CA SER A 14 17.76 14.16 20.49
C SER A 14 16.32 14.67 20.52
N LEU A 15 16.10 15.90 20.99
CA LEU A 15 14.78 16.54 20.92
C LEU A 15 14.40 16.86 19.48
N HIS A 16 15.32 17.42 18.70
CA HIS A 16 15.09 17.72 17.28
C HIS A 16 14.83 16.46 16.46
N SER A 17 15.49 15.34 16.77
CA SER A 17 15.31 14.07 16.04
C SER A 17 13.90 13.49 16.13
N LYS A 18 13.06 13.97 17.05
CA LYS A 18 11.64 13.60 17.11
C LYS A 18 10.84 14.14 15.92
N ASN A 19 11.27 15.24 15.30
CA ASN A 19 10.73 15.72 14.04
C ASN A 19 11.60 15.20 12.90
N LEU A 20 11.29 14.00 12.41
CA LEU A 20 12.05 13.30 11.37
C LEU A 20 12.28 14.16 10.11
N GLN A 21 11.25 14.89 9.66
CA GLN A 21 11.35 15.73 8.47
C GLN A 21 12.33 16.90 8.66
N ALA A 22 12.15 17.69 9.72
CA ALA A 22 13.02 18.85 9.99
C ALA A 22 14.45 18.41 10.32
N HIS A 23 14.60 17.29 11.04
CA HIS A 23 15.89 16.71 11.37
C HIS A 23 16.63 16.24 10.12
N ALA A 24 15.95 15.51 9.24
CA ALA A 24 16.52 15.05 7.97
C ALA A 24 16.98 16.22 7.10
N ALA A 25 16.13 17.25 6.94
CA ALA A 25 16.43 18.42 6.14
C ALA A 25 17.65 19.21 6.68
N LEU A 26 17.74 19.36 8.01
CA LEU A 26 18.84 20.12 8.63
C LEU A 26 20.19 19.40 8.53
N PHE A 27 20.19 18.08 8.66
CA PHE A 27 21.42 17.27 8.71
C PHE A 27 21.73 16.53 7.40
N GLY A 28 20.93 16.71 6.36
CA GLY A 28 21.10 16.00 5.08
C GLY A 28 20.97 14.49 5.20
N LEU A 29 20.16 14.01 6.17
CA LEU A 29 19.94 12.59 6.38
C LEU A 29 18.79 12.12 5.49
N GLU A 30 18.84 10.87 5.04
CA GLU A 30 17.76 10.25 4.30
C GLU A 30 16.97 9.32 5.24
N PRO A 31 15.75 9.68 5.67
CA PRO A 31 15.03 8.91 6.66
C PRO A 31 14.78 7.47 6.20
N LEU A 32 14.96 6.55 7.14
CA LEU A 32 14.60 5.16 6.93
C LEU A 32 13.10 5.01 7.14
N ARG A 33 12.47 4.19 6.30
CA ARG A 33 11.04 3.91 6.37
C ARG A 33 10.61 3.20 7.66
N GLY A 34 11.49 2.36 8.18
CA GLY A 34 11.16 1.42 9.26
C GLY A 34 10.36 0.23 8.75
N ASP A 35 9.91 -0.60 9.69
CA ASP A 35 9.14 -1.81 9.38
C ASP A 35 7.70 -1.48 8.98
N ASN A 36 7.13 -2.34 8.15
CA ASN A 36 5.70 -2.26 7.82
C ASN A 36 4.83 -2.61 9.04
N PRO A 37 3.61 -2.04 9.14
CA PRO A 37 2.65 -2.46 10.13
C PRO A 37 2.37 -3.96 10.03
N PRO A 38 2.18 -4.67 11.16
CA PRO A 38 1.84 -6.08 11.13
C PRO A 38 0.43 -6.27 10.53
N THR A 39 0.28 -7.26 9.66
CA THR A 39 -1.03 -7.67 9.14
C THR A 39 -1.88 -8.25 10.28
N PRO A 40 -3.04 -7.66 10.61
CA PRO A 40 -3.92 -8.18 11.63
C PRO A 40 -4.49 -9.55 11.23
N ILE A 41 -4.84 -10.38 12.22
CA ILE A 41 -5.38 -11.73 11.96
C ILE A 41 -6.69 -11.64 11.15
N LEU A 42 -7.56 -10.70 11.51
CA LEU A 42 -8.82 -10.44 10.81
C LEU A 42 -8.73 -9.10 10.05
N PRO A 43 -9.43 -8.95 8.92
CA PRO A 43 -9.46 -7.69 8.19
C PRO A 43 -9.92 -6.50 9.05
N SER A 44 -9.16 -5.40 9.02
CA SER A 44 -9.54 -4.14 9.65
C SER A 44 -10.45 -3.29 8.75
N GLU A 45 -11.03 -2.22 9.29
CA GLU A 45 -11.95 -1.33 8.54
C GLU A 45 -11.28 -0.72 7.30
N GLU A 46 -9.98 -0.41 7.39
CA GLU A 46 -9.21 0.22 6.34
C GLU A 46 -9.01 -0.68 5.10
N GLU A 47 -9.13 -2.00 5.24
CA GLU A 47 -8.99 -2.96 4.13
C GLU A 47 -10.33 -3.50 3.59
N LEU A 48 -11.47 -3.20 4.23
CA LEU A 48 -12.74 -3.85 3.91
C LEU A 48 -13.20 -3.66 2.46
N VAL A 49 -12.98 -2.50 1.85
CA VAL A 49 -13.47 -2.23 0.50
C VAL A 49 -12.79 -3.14 -0.53
N TYR A 50 -11.46 -3.23 -0.53
CA TYR A 50 -10.75 -4.13 -1.43
C TYR A 50 -10.95 -5.61 -1.05
N ILE A 51 -11.03 -5.95 0.25
CA ILE A 51 -11.33 -7.32 0.69
C ILE A 51 -12.67 -7.78 0.16
N ASN A 52 -13.71 -6.93 0.22
CA ASN A 52 -15.02 -7.23 -0.35
C ASN A 52 -14.98 -7.41 -1.87
N GLN A 53 -14.10 -6.70 -2.58
CA GLN A 53 -13.87 -6.94 -4.01
C GLN A 53 -13.18 -8.28 -4.25
N LEU A 54 -12.18 -8.65 -3.45
CA LEU A 54 -11.52 -9.96 -3.55
C LEU A 54 -12.49 -11.11 -3.26
N ILE A 55 -13.37 -10.99 -2.26
CA ILE A 55 -14.41 -12.00 -1.98
C ILE A 55 -15.29 -12.22 -3.22
N LYS A 56 -15.69 -11.16 -3.92
CA LYS A 56 -16.46 -11.26 -5.15
C LYS A 56 -15.66 -11.90 -6.28
N VAL A 57 -14.38 -11.56 -6.43
CA VAL A 57 -13.48 -12.18 -7.41
C VAL A 57 -13.37 -13.69 -7.18
N TYR A 58 -13.16 -14.12 -5.93
CA TYR A 58 -13.12 -15.54 -5.59
C TYR A 58 -14.46 -16.23 -5.81
N SER A 59 -15.57 -15.54 -5.54
CA SER A 59 -16.91 -16.09 -5.75
C SER A 59 -17.21 -16.31 -7.24
N GLU A 60 -16.84 -15.35 -8.10
CA GLU A 60 -16.94 -15.50 -9.56
C GLU A 60 -16.03 -16.65 -10.05
N HIS A 61 -14.79 -16.72 -9.57
CA HIS A 61 -13.84 -17.76 -9.96
C HIS A 61 -14.29 -19.16 -9.51
N ALA A 62 -14.87 -19.29 -8.32
CA ALA A 62 -15.42 -20.54 -7.79
C ALA A 62 -16.80 -20.90 -8.36
N ASN A 63 -17.45 -19.97 -9.08
CA ASN A 63 -18.85 -20.05 -9.49
C ASN A 63 -19.79 -20.40 -8.31
N SER A 64 -19.53 -19.79 -7.15
CA SER A 64 -20.24 -20.02 -5.88
C SER A 64 -20.11 -18.80 -4.98
N ASP A 65 -21.15 -18.48 -4.20
CA ASP A 65 -21.12 -17.36 -3.26
C ASP A 65 -20.22 -17.69 -2.05
N LEU A 66 -19.04 -17.08 -2.00
CA LEU A 66 -18.09 -17.25 -0.90
C LEU A 66 -18.24 -16.14 0.14
N LEU A 67 -17.94 -16.50 1.38
CA LEU A 67 -17.80 -15.58 2.50
C LEU A 67 -16.34 -15.63 2.95
N LEU A 68 -15.92 -14.63 3.72
CA LEU A 68 -14.55 -14.55 4.23
C LEU A 68 -14.11 -15.82 4.98
N GLU A 69 -15.01 -16.41 5.77
CA GLU A 69 -14.78 -17.66 6.48
C GLU A 69 -14.59 -18.88 5.56
N HIS A 70 -15.24 -18.90 4.40
CA HIS A 70 -15.04 -19.94 3.38
C HIS A 70 -13.63 -19.79 2.76
N ILE A 71 -13.19 -18.56 2.53
CA ILE A 71 -11.88 -18.25 1.94
C ILE A 71 -10.75 -18.64 2.89
N PHE A 72 -10.86 -18.33 4.19
CA PHE A 72 -9.86 -18.72 5.18
C PHE A 72 -9.70 -20.24 5.36
N LYS A 73 -10.71 -21.02 4.97
CA LYS A 73 -10.68 -22.50 4.99
C LYS A 73 -10.30 -23.10 3.63
N SER A 74 -10.19 -22.29 2.58
CA SER A 74 -9.88 -22.75 1.22
C SER A 74 -8.39 -22.92 1.02
N GLU A 75 -7.96 -24.09 0.54
CA GLU A 75 -6.56 -24.33 0.16
C GLU A 75 -6.10 -23.49 -1.04
N ILE A 76 -7.03 -22.98 -1.85
CA ILE A 76 -6.73 -22.25 -3.09
C ILE A 76 -6.65 -20.74 -2.82
N TYR A 77 -7.59 -20.19 -2.04
CA TYR A 77 -7.73 -18.74 -1.90
C TYR A 77 -7.08 -18.16 -0.65
N LYS A 78 -6.81 -18.98 0.38
CA LYS A 78 -6.26 -18.50 1.64
C LYS A 78 -4.89 -17.84 1.46
N GLU A 79 -3.95 -18.56 0.85
CA GLU A 79 -2.58 -18.06 0.65
C GLU A 79 -2.57 -16.82 -0.27
N HIS A 80 -3.38 -16.84 -1.33
CA HIS A 80 -3.53 -15.70 -2.22
C HIS A 80 -4.10 -14.46 -1.49
N LEU A 81 -5.12 -14.64 -0.62
CA LEU A 81 -5.65 -13.55 0.21
C LEU A 81 -4.60 -13.03 1.20
N GLU A 82 -3.86 -13.92 1.87
CA GLU A 82 -2.80 -13.54 2.80
C GLU A 82 -1.69 -12.74 2.10
N GLY A 83 -1.32 -13.13 0.87
CA GLY A 83 -0.41 -12.39 0.00
C GLY A 83 -0.93 -10.98 -0.31
N CYS A 84 -2.16 -10.86 -0.81
CA CYS A 84 -2.80 -9.57 -1.10
C CYS A 84 -2.85 -8.66 0.13
N ARG A 85 -3.13 -9.23 1.32
CA ARG A 85 -3.12 -8.48 2.58
C ARG A 85 -1.71 -8.03 2.95
N GLY A 86 -0.70 -8.88 2.79
CA GLY A 86 0.71 -8.50 2.99
C GLY A 86 1.14 -7.33 2.11
N GLU A 87 0.75 -7.32 0.84
CA GLU A 87 0.98 -6.21 -0.09
C GLU A 87 0.31 -4.91 0.38
N PHE A 88 -0.97 -5.00 0.79
CA PHE A 88 -1.71 -3.85 1.31
C PHE A 88 -1.02 -3.22 2.53
N TYR A 89 -0.60 -4.03 3.50
CA TYR A 89 0.11 -3.53 4.69
C TYR A 89 1.53 -3.05 4.40
N SER A 90 2.16 -3.57 3.33
CA SER A 90 3.37 -2.94 2.79
C SER A 90 3.07 -1.52 2.33
N ALA A 91 2.07 -1.33 1.46
CA ALA A 91 1.68 0.00 1.00
C ALA A 91 1.27 0.96 2.15
N GLU A 92 0.58 0.48 3.19
CA GLU A 92 0.27 1.27 4.39
C GLU A 92 1.53 1.72 5.15
N GLY A 93 2.57 0.88 5.22
CA GLY A 93 3.86 1.26 5.76
C GLY A 93 4.51 2.41 4.97
N LEU A 94 4.46 2.34 3.63
CA LEU A 94 4.97 3.41 2.76
C LEU A 94 4.17 4.70 2.91
N LYS A 95 2.84 4.59 2.98
CA LYS A 95 1.91 5.71 3.19
C LYS A 95 2.18 6.43 4.51
N ARG A 96 2.36 5.68 5.60
CA ARG A 96 2.72 6.22 6.91
C ARG A 96 4.05 6.97 6.84
N PHE A 97 5.07 6.38 6.23
CA PHE A 97 6.36 7.04 6.04
C PHE A 97 6.24 8.33 5.23
N SER A 98 5.52 8.29 4.10
CA SER A 98 5.27 9.48 3.28
C SER A 98 4.57 10.56 4.09
N ARG A 99 3.52 10.24 4.87
CA ARG A 99 2.83 11.22 5.70
C ARG A 99 3.78 11.96 6.65
N ASP A 100 4.72 11.26 7.26
CA ASP A 100 5.60 11.82 8.29
C ASP A 100 6.85 12.53 7.71
N VAL A 101 7.32 12.12 6.52
CA VAL A 101 8.60 12.60 5.94
C VAL A 101 8.43 13.33 4.61
N LEU A 102 7.52 12.87 3.75
CA LEU A 102 7.30 13.38 2.38
C LEU A 102 5.79 13.56 2.12
N PRO A 103 5.12 14.52 2.79
CA PRO A 103 3.66 14.61 2.78
C PRO A 103 3.10 14.79 1.36
N GLY A 104 2.09 14.00 1.01
CA GLY A 104 1.40 14.04 -0.29
C GLY A 104 2.09 13.25 -1.42
N GLU A 105 3.30 12.73 -1.22
CA GLU A 105 3.99 11.96 -2.26
C GLU A 105 3.38 10.56 -2.48
N PHE A 106 2.73 9.98 -1.47
CA PHE A 106 2.00 8.72 -1.62
C PHE A 106 0.80 8.86 -2.56
N ASP A 107 0.03 9.94 -2.46
CA ASP A 107 -1.11 10.17 -3.37
C ASP A 107 -0.62 10.36 -4.82
N ARG A 108 0.51 11.05 -5.01
CA ARG A 108 1.16 11.19 -6.33
C ARG A 108 1.67 9.85 -6.85
N LEU A 109 2.14 8.96 -5.96
CA LEU A 109 2.52 7.60 -6.31
C LEU A 109 1.29 6.82 -6.80
N LEU A 110 0.16 6.87 -6.09
CA LEU A 110 -1.08 6.21 -6.51
C LEU A 110 -1.55 6.66 -7.90
N VAL A 111 -1.46 7.97 -8.18
CA VAL A 111 -1.78 8.52 -9.52
C VAL A 111 -0.86 7.93 -10.60
N SER A 112 0.44 7.83 -10.30
CA SER A 112 1.45 7.28 -11.22
C SER A 112 1.24 5.78 -11.47
N VAL A 113 0.98 5.02 -10.41
CA VAL A 113 0.66 3.57 -10.49
C VAL A 113 -0.59 3.38 -11.34
N LEU A 114 -1.68 4.09 -11.01
CA LEU A 114 -2.93 4.01 -11.76
C LEU A 114 -2.71 4.33 -13.24
N ALA A 115 -1.96 5.38 -13.57
CA ALA A 115 -1.65 5.72 -14.96
C ALA A 115 -0.91 4.59 -15.68
N GLY A 116 0.05 3.92 -15.01
CA GLY A 116 0.79 2.78 -15.54
C GLY A 116 -0.09 1.56 -15.82
N ILE A 117 -1.00 1.23 -14.90
CA ILE A 117 -1.85 0.03 -15.03
C ILE A 117 -3.18 0.27 -15.75
N LYS A 118 -3.61 1.52 -15.96
CA LYS A 118 -4.97 1.85 -16.43
C LYS A 118 -5.35 1.11 -17.72
N ARG A 119 -4.44 1.06 -18.69
CA ARG A 119 -4.67 0.37 -19.97
C ARG A 119 -4.83 -1.14 -19.78
N ILE A 120 -4.03 -1.72 -18.90
CA ILE A 120 -4.02 -3.15 -18.59
C ILE A 120 -5.32 -3.50 -17.85
N ALA A 121 -5.68 -2.73 -16.83
CA ALA A 121 -6.93 -2.90 -16.09
C ALA A 121 -8.19 -2.73 -16.96
N ALA A 122 -8.14 -1.87 -17.98
CA ALA A 122 -9.25 -1.66 -18.91
C ALA A 122 -9.27 -2.64 -20.10
N SER A 123 -8.32 -3.58 -20.16
CA SER A 123 -8.23 -4.54 -21.27
C SER A 123 -9.50 -5.38 -21.40
N PRO A 124 -10.10 -5.49 -22.60
CA PRO A 124 -11.27 -6.35 -22.82
C PRO A 124 -10.90 -7.84 -22.89
N LYS A 125 -9.61 -8.19 -22.75
CA LYS A 125 -9.12 -9.57 -22.87
C LYS A 125 -9.23 -10.37 -21.57
N HIS A 126 -9.48 -9.72 -20.45
CA HIS A 126 -9.63 -10.38 -19.15
C HIS A 126 -10.83 -11.31 -19.16
N LYS A 127 -10.60 -12.57 -18.80
CA LYS A 127 -11.65 -13.61 -18.82
C LYS A 127 -12.60 -13.48 -17.63
N ASN A 128 -12.07 -13.09 -16.47
CA ASN A 128 -12.79 -12.92 -15.22
C ASN A 128 -12.03 -11.94 -14.31
N GLY A 129 -12.57 -11.65 -13.12
CA GLY A 129 -11.95 -10.77 -12.14
C GLY A 129 -10.59 -11.27 -11.64
N MET A 130 -10.39 -12.59 -11.55
CA MET A 130 -9.13 -13.20 -11.10
C MET A 130 -8.01 -12.94 -12.12
N ASP A 131 -8.27 -13.20 -13.39
CA ASP A 131 -7.33 -12.94 -14.50
C ASP A 131 -6.93 -11.46 -14.56
N LYS A 132 -7.91 -10.56 -14.35
CA LYS A 132 -7.65 -9.12 -14.27
C LYS A 132 -6.79 -8.76 -13.06
N LEU A 133 -7.11 -9.28 -11.88
CA LEU A 133 -6.39 -9.03 -10.63
C LEU A 133 -4.92 -9.41 -10.79
N GLU A 134 -4.64 -10.67 -11.15
CA GLU A 134 -3.30 -11.21 -11.32
C GLU A 134 -2.48 -10.44 -12.36
N THR A 135 -3.09 -10.17 -13.52
CA THR A 135 -2.41 -9.42 -14.60
C THR A 135 -2.07 -8.00 -14.19
N VAL A 136 -2.96 -7.33 -13.45
CA VAL A 136 -2.76 -5.95 -13.01
C VAL A 136 -1.72 -5.87 -11.89
N LEU A 137 -1.78 -6.76 -10.89
CA LEU A 137 -0.79 -6.80 -9.80
C LEU A 137 0.61 -7.13 -10.33
N SER A 138 0.71 -8.11 -11.24
CA SER A 138 1.98 -8.44 -11.90
C SER A 138 2.55 -7.25 -12.65
N ALA A 139 1.72 -6.54 -13.43
CA ALA A 139 2.15 -5.34 -14.13
C ALA A 139 2.54 -4.20 -13.18
N ALA A 140 1.86 -4.06 -12.04
CA ALA A 140 2.19 -3.06 -11.04
C ALA A 140 3.55 -3.34 -10.38
N ALA A 141 3.87 -4.61 -10.10
CA ALA A 141 5.15 -5.02 -9.54
C ALA A 141 6.35 -4.69 -10.46
N GLU A 142 6.12 -4.62 -11.78
CA GLU A 142 7.15 -4.31 -12.77
C GLU A 142 7.32 -2.80 -13.06
N LEU A 143 6.46 -1.94 -12.49
CA LEU A 143 6.51 -0.50 -12.78
C LEU A 143 7.81 0.14 -12.25
N GLN A 144 8.47 0.90 -13.12
CA GLN A 144 9.63 1.70 -12.79
C GLN A 144 9.19 3.11 -12.38
N ILE A 145 9.12 3.36 -11.07
CA ILE A 145 8.78 4.69 -10.54
C ILE A 145 10.07 5.49 -10.35
N THR A 146 10.35 6.45 -11.24
CA THR A 146 11.56 7.28 -11.18
C THR A 146 11.29 8.74 -10.79
N ASN A 147 10.07 9.24 -11.05
CA ASN A 147 9.66 10.62 -10.81
C ASN A 147 8.84 10.78 -9.52
N ASN A 148 9.17 10.02 -8.46
CA ASN A 148 8.57 10.16 -7.15
C ASN A 148 9.66 10.03 -6.06
N PRO A 149 9.72 10.94 -5.07
CA PRO A 149 10.68 10.85 -3.97
C PRO A 149 10.62 9.55 -3.16
N LEU A 150 9.49 8.83 -3.17
CA LEU A 150 9.33 7.53 -2.51
C LEU A 150 10.01 6.38 -3.27
N SER A 151 10.46 6.59 -4.51
CA SER A 151 11.07 5.55 -5.35
C SER A 151 12.22 4.82 -4.67
N THR A 152 13.05 5.52 -3.90
CA THR A 152 14.20 4.96 -3.17
C THR A 152 13.80 4.19 -1.90
N ARG A 153 12.50 4.15 -1.56
CA ARG A 153 11.94 3.54 -0.35
C ARG A 153 10.92 2.44 -0.65
N LEU A 154 10.74 2.11 -1.93
CA LEU A 154 9.84 1.07 -2.37
C LEU A 154 10.38 -0.31 -1.98
N LEU A 155 9.46 -1.14 -1.50
CA LEU A 155 9.60 -2.57 -1.37
C LEU A 155 8.80 -3.24 -2.50
N PRO A 156 9.14 -4.48 -2.88
CA PRO A 156 8.48 -5.17 -4.00
C PRO A 156 6.95 -5.24 -3.88
N ALA A 157 6.44 -5.36 -2.66
CA ALA A 157 5.01 -5.50 -2.38
C ALA A 157 4.22 -4.17 -2.38
N ASP A 158 4.89 -3.02 -2.45
CA ASP A 158 4.21 -1.72 -2.32
C ASP A 158 3.38 -1.34 -3.54
N LEU A 159 3.87 -1.62 -4.76
CA LEU A 159 3.15 -1.24 -5.98
C LEU A 159 1.93 -2.15 -6.23
N PRO A 160 2.00 -3.47 -6.00
CA PRO A 160 0.81 -4.31 -5.86
C PRO A 160 -0.12 -3.81 -4.75
N GLY A 161 0.43 -3.48 -3.57
CA GLY A 161 -0.33 -2.94 -2.44
C GLY A 161 -1.06 -1.63 -2.76
N ALA A 162 -0.44 -0.76 -3.55
CA ALA A 162 -1.02 0.47 -4.05
C ALA A 162 -2.24 0.22 -4.95
N CYS A 163 -2.31 -0.92 -5.65
CA CYS A 163 -3.51 -1.31 -6.39
C CYS A 163 -4.69 -1.60 -5.45
N HIS A 164 -4.44 -2.25 -4.31
CA HIS A 164 -5.47 -2.48 -3.28
C HIS A 164 -5.95 -1.15 -2.67
N GLN A 165 -5.03 -0.19 -2.45
CA GLN A 165 -5.38 1.19 -2.03
C GLN A 165 -6.27 1.89 -3.07
N LEU A 166 -5.92 1.78 -4.37
CA LEU A 166 -6.74 2.33 -5.46
C LEU A 166 -8.14 1.69 -5.54
N VAL A 167 -8.29 0.44 -5.12
CA VAL A 167 -9.60 -0.21 -5.01
C VAL A 167 -10.41 0.35 -3.85
N ASN A 168 -9.77 0.58 -2.70
CA ASN A 168 -10.40 1.28 -1.57
C ASN A 168 -10.87 2.68 -1.96
N ASP A 169 -10.08 3.41 -2.75
CA ASP A 169 -10.41 4.75 -3.26
C ASP A 169 -11.41 4.73 -4.44
N GLU A 170 -11.95 3.56 -4.78
CA GLU A 170 -12.86 3.30 -5.90
C GLU A 170 -12.31 3.74 -7.28
N LYS A 171 -11.00 3.93 -7.41
CA LYS A 171 -10.31 4.26 -8.67
C LYS A 171 -10.03 3.03 -9.51
N LEU A 172 -10.01 1.85 -8.88
CA LEU A 172 -9.85 0.55 -9.50
C LEU A 172 -10.95 -0.40 -9.01
N LYS A 173 -11.44 -1.28 -9.89
CA LYS A 173 -12.40 -2.34 -9.55
C LYS A 173 -12.00 -3.62 -10.27
N TRP A 174 -12.07 -4.76 -9.59
CA TRP A 174 -11.72 -6.06 -10.18
C TRP A 174 -12.86 -6.61 -11.04
N LEU A 175 -14.09 -6.37 -10.61
CA LEU A 175 -15.29 -6.73 -11.35
C LEU A 175 -15.98 -5.48 -11.91
N LYS A 176 -16.79 -5.68 -12.95
CA LYS A 176 -17.61 -4.61 -13.54
C LYS A 176 -18.84 -4.32 -12.68
#